data_AF-A0A939QI19-F1
#
_entry.id   AF-A0A939QI19-F1
#
_cell.length_a   1.000
_cell.length_b   1.000
_cell.length_c   1.000
_cell.angle_alpha   90.00
_cell.angle_beta   90.00
_cell.angle_gamma   90.00
#
_symmetry.space_group_name_H-M   'P 1'
#
loop_
_entity.id
_entity.type
_entity.pdbx_description
1 polymer ?
#
loop_
_entity_poly.entity_id
_entity_poly.type
_entity_poly.pdbx_seq_one_letter_code
_entity_poly.pdbx_strand_id
1 'polypeptide(L)'
;MKQRAARWSVYAAIAIAFAIACAYLSNWQFSRNEERATMLALVAANYDAEPIDAATVLDQGFDPEDDEWHPVVMTGRYLTDQQLLVRNRAQGGTSAFEVLVPFELADGRIVVVDRGWVAPGEHEVPKNVPPAPEGETTVIGRMRPGEPLPKSGRSAPDGQLPTIHLPSVAEVAGETTETSFYLLMVSEDPAPATRPSELASPTDDPGPHLSYAIQWILFAIMGFVFIGYMIRTEIKARREDAEDADDDEELPAAKMRAGRAPRKDRDADEEDALLDA
;
A
#
# COMPACT_ATOMS: atom_id res chain seq x y z
N MET A 1 -51.88 -1.29 -2.99
CA MET A 1 -50.93 -1.31 -4.12
C MET A 1 -49.95 -0.12 -4.11
N LYS A 2 -50.41 1.16 -4.11
CA LYS A 2 -49.53 2.35 -4.17
C LYS A 2 -48.43 2.43 -3.09
N GLN A 3 -48.75 2.15 -1.81
CA GLN A 3 -47.76 2.17 -0.72
C GLN A 3 -46.66 1.10 -0.85
N ARG A 4 -46.96 -0.06 -1.48
CA ARG A 4 -46.00 -1.15 -1.68
C ARG A 4 -45.04 -0.85 -2.83
N ALA A 5 -45.57 -0.35 -3.95
CA ALA A 5 -44.76 0.13 -5.06
C ALA A 5 -43.79 1.21 -4.59
N ALA A 6 -44.28 2.18 -3.78
CA ALA A 6 -43.42 3.21 -3.19
C ALA A 6 -42.31 2.63 -2.29
N ARG A 7 -42.63 1.64 -1.43
CA ARG A 7 -41.64 0.99 -0.57
C ARG A 7 -40.56 0.25 -1.36
N TRP A 8 -40.93 -0.51 -2.39
CA TRP A 8 -39.98 -1.22 -3.24
C TRP A 8 -39.13 -0.27 -4.08
N SER A 9 -39.69 0.83 -4.57
CA SER A 9 -38.92 1.89 -5.23
C SER A 9 -37.86 2.50 -4.31
N VAL A 10 -38.18 2.70 -3.02
CA VAL A 10 -37.20 3.20 -2.03
C VAL A 10 -36.08 2.19 -1.82
N TYR A 11 -36.38 0.90 -1.63
CA TYR A 11 -35.33 -0.12 -1.49
C TYR A 11 -34.47 -0.25 -2.75
N ALA A 12 -35.08 -0.21 -3.94
CA ALA A 12 -34.34 -0.21 -5.20
C ALA A 12 -33.41 1.01 -5.31
N ALA A 13 -33.89 2.21 -4.93
CA ALA A 13 -33.06 3.42 -4.90
C ALA A 13 -31.88 3.29 -3.92
N ILE A 14 -32.10 2.69 -2.74
CA ILE A 14 -31.03 2.42 -1.77
C ILE A 14 -30.00 1.44 -2.35
N ALA A 15 -30.41 0.33 -2.97
CA ALA A 15 -29.46 -0.59 -3.60
C ALA A 15 -28.69 0.05 -4.76
N ILE A 16 -29.34 0.90 -5.56
CA ILE A 16 -28.65 1.65 -6.61
C ILE A 16 -27.59 2.57 -6.00
N ALA A 17 -27.93 3.33 -4.96
CA ALA A 17 -26.98 4.19 -4.27
C ALA A 17 -25.81 3.40 -3.66
N PHE A 18 -26.10 2.25 -3.04
CA PHE A 18 -25.10 1.34 -2.50
C PHE A 18 -24.18 0.75 -3.59
N ALA A 19 -24.76 0.33 -4.72
CA ALA A 19 -24.01 -0.19 -5.85
C ALA A 19 -23.11 0.88 -6.49
N ILE A 20 -23.58 2.13 -6.58
CA ILE A 20 -22.76 3.27 -7.02
C ILE A 20 -21.56 3.44 -6.08
N ALA A 21 -21.78 3.44 -4.75
CA ALA A 21 -20.69 3.53 -3.78
C ALA A 21 -19.68 2.37 -3.92
N CYS A 22 -20.17 1.14 -4.09
CA CYS A 22 -19.32 -0.03 -4.32
C CYS A 22 -18.51 0.10 -5.63
N ALA A 23 -19.10 0.64 -6.70
CA ALA A 23 -18.41 0.86 -7.96
C ALA A 23 -17.27 1.89 -7.80
N TYR A 24 -17.52 2.99 -7.07
CA TYR A 24 -16.47 3.95 -6.74
C TYR A 24 -15.33 3.33 -5.92
N LEU A 25 -15.65 2.51 -4.91
CA LEU A 25 -14.64 1.82 -4.09
C LEU A 25 -13.87 0.78 -4.89
N SER A 26 -14.53 0.05 -5.78
CA SER A 26 -13.89 -0.89 -6.70
C SER A 26 -12.91 -0.16 -7.63
N ASN A 27 -13.33 0.96 -8.22
CA ASN A 27 -12.47 1.75 -9.10
C ASN A 27 -11.24 2.30 -8.36
N TRP A 28 -11.44 2.79 -7.13
CA TRP A 28 -10.34 3.23 -6.28
C TRP A 28 -9.34 2.09 -6.00
N GLN A 29 -9.82 0.87 -5.72
CA GLN A 29 -8.93 -0.27 -5.52
C GLN A 29 -8.21 -0.72 -6.81
N PHE A 30 -8.85 -0.63 -7.98
CA PHE A 30 -8.16 -0.88 -9.25
C PHE A 30 -7.04 0.14 -9.50
N SER A 31 -7.29 1.43 -9.27
CA SER A 31 -6.26 2.47 -9.38
C SER A 31 -5.08 2.18 -8.45
N ARG A 32 -5.33 1.76 -7.20
CA ARG A 32 -4.26 1.36 -6.27
C ARG A 32 -3.49 0.14 -6.75
N ASN A 33 -4.19 -0.83 -7.32
CA ASN A 33 -3.57 -2.02 -7.90
C ASN A 33 -2.65 -1.65 -9.08
N GLU A 34 -3.09 -0.75 -9.96
CA GLU A 34 -2.30 -0.26 -11.09
C GLU A 34 -1.07 0.51 -10.61
N GLU A 35 -1.22 1.45 -9.68
CA GLU A 35 -0.08 2.16 -9.04
C GLU A 35 0.95 1.17 -8.48
N ARG A 36 0.48 0.15 -7.75
CA ARG A 36 1.36 -0.87 -7.17
C ARG A 36 2.02 -1.73 -8.23
N ALA A 37 1.30 -2.10 -9.27
CA ALA A 37 1.84 -2.88 -10.39
C ALA A 37 2.92 -2.11 -11.16
N THR A 38 2.73 -0.80 -11.38
CA THR A 38 3.75 0.05 -12.02
C THR A 38 5.02 0.12 -11.17
N MET A 39 4.90 0.35 -9.86
CA MET A 39 6.08 0.35 -8.97
C MET A 39 6.82 -1.00 -8.98
N LEU A 40 6.09 -2.12 -8.96
CA LEU A 40 6.69 -3.44 -9.03
C LEU A 40 7.37 -3.71 -10.38
N ALA A 41 6.78 -3.25 -11.47
CA ALA A 41 7.37 -3.36 -12.80
C ALA A 41 8.67 -2.55 -12.90
N LEU A 42 8.72 -1.35 -12.32
CA LEU A 42 9.92 -0.52 -12.26
C LEU A 42 11.03 -1.22 -11.48
N VAL A 43 10.73 -1.71 -10.28
CA VAL A 43 11.70 -2.49 -9.46
C VAL A 43 12.16 -3.72 -10.24
N ALA A 44 11.26 -4.50 -10.84
CA ALA A 44 11.63 -5.70 -11.59
C ALA A 44 12.50 -5.41 -12.82
N ALA A 45 12.32 -4.27 -13.48
CA ALA A 45 13.12 -3.86 -14.62
C ALA A 45 14.51 -3.38 -14.20
N ASN A 46 14.57 -2.63 -13.09
CA ASN A 46 15.76 -1.86 -12.74
C ASN A 46 16.63 -2.52 -11.67
N TYR A 47 16.05 -3.20 -10.67
CA TYR A 47 16.75 -3.55 -9.44
C TYR A 47 18.00 -4.43 -9.66
N ASP A 48 17.97 -5.33 -10.64
CA ASP A 48 19.09 -6.20 -11.02
C ASP A 48 19.62 -5.93 -12.45
N ALA A 49 19.34 -4.74 -12.99
CA ALA A 49 19.87 -4.32 -14.29
C ALA A 49 21.39 -4.15 -14.26
N GLU A 50 22.03 -4.20 -15.43
CA GLU A 50 23.46 -3.95 -15.54
C GLU A 50 23.76 -2.48 -15.18
N PRO A 51 24.74 -2.20 -14.31
CA PRO A 51 25.07 -0.82 -13.93
C PRO A 51 25.47 0.05 -15.12
N ILE A 52 24.92 1.26 -15.19
CA ILE A 52 25.36 2.31 -16.13
C ILE A 52 26.32 3.28 -15.45
N ASP A 53 27.11 4.01 -16.24
CA ASP A 53 28.01 5.03 -15.70
C ASP A 53 27.19 6.20 -15.12
N ALA A 54 27.42 6.55 -13.84
CA ALA A 54 26.73 7.65 -13.18
C ALA A 54 26.89 8.99 -13.91
N ALA A 55 28.02 9.22 -14.60
CA ALA A 55 28.23 10.42 -15.40
C ALA A 55 27.18 10.57 -16.51
N THR A 56 26.68 9.46 -17.05
CA THR A 56 25.62 9.45 -18.07
C THR A 56 24.33 10.05 -17.51
N VAL A 57 23.94 9.62 -16.29
CA VAL A 57 22.71 10.11 -15.64
C VAL A 57 22.87 11.55 -15.18
N LEU A 58 24.04 11.91 -14.64
CA LEU A 58 24.33 13.29 -14.24
C LEU A 58 24.27 14.28 -15.42
N ASP A 59 24.59 13.83 -16.64
CA ASP A 59 24.52 14.66 -17.84
C ASP A 59 23.11 14.72 -18.47
N GLN A 60 22.36 13.62 -18.41
CA GLN A 60 21.04 13.50 -19.04
C GLN A 60 19.88 13.94 -18.14
N GLY A 61 20.09 13.92 -16.83
CA GLY A 61 19.06 14.11 -15.82
C GLY A 61 18.48 12.78 -15.33
N PHE A 62 17.93 12.81 -14.12
CA PHE A 62 17.28 11.67 -13.47
C PHE A 62 15.76 11.83 -13.53
N ASP A 63 15.06 10.81 -14.02
CA ASP A 63 13.61 10.69 -13.97
C ASP A 63 13.20 9.57 -13.00
N PRO A 64 12.57 9.89 -11.84
CA PRO A 64 12.13 8.86 -10.90
C PRO A 64 11.18 7.81 -11.47
N GLU A 65 10.42 8.13 -12.53
CA GLU A 65 9.47 7.18 -13.12
C GLU A 65 10.15 6.05 -13.90
N ASP A 66 11.36 6.31 -14.43
CA ASP A 66 12.11 5.38 -15.28
C ASP A 66 13.42 4.89 -14.64
N ASP A 67 14.08 5.74 -13.84
CA ASP A 67 15.44 5.51 -13.35
C ASP A 67 15.52 5.00 -11.90
N GLU A 68 14.46 5.15 -11.10
CA GLU A 68 14.49 4.68 -9.69
C GLU A 68 14.83 3.19 -9.63
N TRP A 69 15.72 2.82 -8.70
CA TRP A 69 16.30 1.49 -8.50
C TRP A 69 17.36 1.05 -9.51
N HIS A 70 17.57 1.77 -10.62
CA HIS A 70 18.56 1.35 -11.61
C HIS A 70 19.98 1.49 -11.03
N PRO A 71 20.81 0.45 -11.09
CA PRO A 71 22.19 0.52 -10.64
C PRO A 71 23.00 1.48 -11.51
N VAL A 72 23.84 2.25 -10.85
CA VAL A 72 24.90 3.03 -11.49
C VAL A 72 26.24 2.71 -10.83
N VAL A 73 27.30 2.85 -11.62
CA VAL A 73 28.69 2.72 -11.16
C VAL A 73 29.37 4.06 -11.28
N MET A 74 30.16 4.41 -10.25
CA MET A 74 31.00 5.61 -10.26
C MET A 74 32.32 5.35 -9.53
N THR A 75 33.35 6.11 -9.89
CA THR A 75 34.66 6.06 -9.23
C THR A 75 35.05 7.46 -8.77
N GLY A 76 35.60 7.55 -7.56
CA GLY A 76 35.84 8.81 -6.87
C GLY A 76 36.28 8.58 -5.44
N ARG A 77 35.99 9.53 -4.55
CA ARG A 77 36.40 9.47 -3.14
C ARG A 77 35.27 9.90 -2.21
N TYR A 78 35.11 9.19 -1.10
CA TYR A 78 34.22 9.60 -0.02
C TYR A 78 34.72 10.85 0.70
N LEU A 79 33.83 11.83 0.91
CA LEU A 79 34.05 13.01 1.74
C LEU A 79 33.66 12.67 3.19
N THR A 80 34.51 11.88 3.86
CA THR A 80 34.20 11.27 5.16
C THR A 80 33.98 12.27 6.30
N ASP A 81 34.55 13.47 6.20
CA ASP A 81 34.37 14.57 7.14
C ASP A 81 32.99 15.24 7.02
N GLN A 82 32.28 14.99 5.92
CA GLN A 82 30.93 15.48 5.63
C GLN A 82 29.85 14.41 5.79
N GLN A 83 30.17 13.31 6.48
CA GLN A 83 29.20 12.26 6.78
C GLN A 83 28.01 12.79 7.59
N LEU A 84 26.80 12.40 7.18
CA LEU A 84 25.55 12.75 7.85
C LEU A 84 24.79 11.48 8.26
N LEU A 85 23.99 11.60 9.32
CA LEU A 85 23.13 10.50 9.78
C LEU A 85 21.65 10.87 9.65
N VAL A 86 20.88 10.05 8.92
CA VAL A 86 19.42 10.24 8.85
C VAL A 86 18.78 9.47 9.97
N ARG A 87 18.03 10.16 10.84
CA ARG A 87 17.50 9.57 12.08
C ARG A 87 16.09 9.02 11.93
N ASN A 88 15.67 8.23 12.92
CA ASN A 88 14.31 7.68 13.04
C ASN A 88 13.89 6.84 11.83
N ARG A 89 14.84 6.13 11.21
CA ARG A 89 14.56 5.18 10.14
C ARG A 89 14.04 3.89 10.77
N ALA A 90 13.02 3.29 10.18
CA ALA A 90 12.46 2.04 10.70
C ALA A 90 13.16 0.87 10.02
N GLN A 91 13.93 0.08 10.77
CA GLN A 91 14.58 -1.13 10.27
C GLN A 91 14.27 -2.30 11.20
N GLY A 92 13.62 -3.34 10.68
CA GLY A 92 13.29 -4.54 11.45
C GLY A 92 12.45 -4.28 12.72
N GLY A 93 11.62 -3.24 12.72
CA GLY A 93 10.80 -2.85 13.88
C GLY A 93 11.52 -2.03 14.96
N THR A 94 12.79 -1.66 14.74
CA THR A 94 13.57 -0.78 15.62
C THR A 94 13.88 0.54 14.92
N SER A 95 14.04 1.62 15.69
CA SER A 95 14.62 2.87 15.18
C SER A 95 16.06 2.63 14.75
N ALA A 96 16.50 3.26 13.67
CA ALA A 96 17.83 3.14 13.08
C ALA A 96 18.29 4.48 12.50
N PHE A 97 19.58 4.53 12.18
CA PHE A 97 20.19 5.64 11.45
C PHE A 97 20.71 5.16 10.12
N GLU A 98 20.35 5.84 9.03
CA GLU A 98 20.98 5.64 7.72
C GLU A 98 22.23 6.54 7.63
N VAL A 99 23.29 6.02 7.01
CA VAL A 99 24.62 6.63 6.96
C VAL A 99 24.83 7.20 5.56
N LEU A 100 24.72 8.52 5.44
CA LEU A 100 24.96 9.23 4.19
C LEU A 100 26.38 9.75 4.15
N VAL A 101 27.11 9.41 3.10
CA VAL A 101 28.46 9.92 2.85
C VAL A 101 28.49 10.55 1.46
N PRO A 102 28.74 11.87 1.34
CA PRO A 102 28.96 12.49 0.03
C PRO A 102 30.17 11.87 -0.66
N PHE A 103 30.09 11.72 -1.98
CA PHE A 103 31.11 11.07 -2.79
C PHE A 103 31.48 11.96 -3.97
N GLU A 104 32.73 12.40 -4.02
CA GLU A 104 33.25 13.30 -5.04
C GLU A 104 33.83 12.51 -6.22
N LEU A 105 33.35 12.82 -7.42
CA LEU A 105 33.84 12.26 -8.68
C LEU A 105 35.07 13.04 -9.18
N ALA A 106 35.81 12.49 -10.14
CA ALA A 106 37.01 13.10 -10.69
C ALA A 106 36.79 14.47 -11.36
N ASP A 107 35.55 14.80 -11.74
CA ASP A 107 35.16 16.09 -12.32
C ASP A 107 34.65 17.11 -11.29
N GLY A 108 34.67 16.77 -10.00
CA GLY A 108 34.25 17.62 -8.89
C GLY A 108 32.74 17.61 -8.59
N ARG A 109 31.94 16.84 -9.35
CA ARG A 109 30.53 16.59 -8.98
C ARG A 109 30.47 15.69 -7.74
N ILE A 110 29.46 15.92 -6.90
CA ILE A 110 29.27 15.17 -5.67
C ILE A 110 27.95 14.41 -5.75
N VAL A 111 27.97 13.10 -5.47
CA VAL A 111 26.77 12.26 -5.37
C VAL A 111 26.67 11.73 -3.94
N VAL A 112 25.48 11.80 -3.36
CA VAL A 112 25.26 11.28 -2.00
C VAL A 112 25.12 9.76 -2.05
N VAL A 113 25.86 9.05 -1.21
CA VAL A 113 25.74 7.59 -1.07
C VAL A 113 25.18 7.24 0.30
N ASP A 114 24.03 6.56 0.33
CA ASP A 114 23.53 5.85 1.50
C ASP A 114 24.25 4.50 1.60
N ARG A 115 25.16 4.40 2.57
CA ARG A 115 25.97 3.19 2.81
C ARG A 115 25.24 2.15 3.66
N GLY A 116 23.98 2.36 3.98
CA GLY A 116 23.15 1.50 4.79
C GLY A 116 22.93 2.05 6.19
N TRP A 117 22.52 1.18 7.12
CA TRP A 117 22.03 1.61 8.42
C TRP A 117 22.84 1.06 9.60
N VAL A 118 22.73 1.76 10.72
CA VAL A 118 23.28 1.38 12.01
C VAL A 118 22.23 1.50 13.11
N ALA A 119 22.30 0.61 14.10
CA ALA A 119 21.42 0.65 15.25
C ALA A 119 21.71 1.88 16.14
N PRO A 120 20.71 2.42 16.84
CA PRO A 120 20.88 3.51 17.78
C PRO A 120 21.78 3.07 18.94
N GLY A 121 22.59 4.00 19.45
CA GLY A 121 23.31 3.79 20.70
C GLY A 121 22.44 4.06 21.93
N GLU A 122 23.02 3.87 23.12
CA GLU A 122 22.35 4.08 24.42
C GLU A 122 21.74 5.49 24.62
N HIS A 123 22.24 6.50 23.89
CA HIS A 123 21.74 7.89 23.94
C HIS A 123 21.09 8.30 22.61
N GLU A 124 20.53 7.34 21.88
CA GLU A 124 19.93 7.51 20.55
C GLU A 124 20.90 7.98 19.46
N VAL A 125 22.19 8.15 19.71
CA VAL A 125 23.21 8.40 18.67
C VAL A 125 24.10 7.16 18.53
N PRO A 126 24.34 6.65 17.31
CA PRO A 126 25.25 5.52 17.11
C PRO A 126 26.66 5.86 17.62
N LYS A 127 27.23 5.02 18.50
CA LYS A 127 28.59 5.24 19.03
C LYS A 127 29.68 4.87 18.02
N ASN A 128 29.42 3.87 17.18
CA ASN A 128 30.36 3.35 16.20
C ASN A 128 29.66 3.26 14.85
N VAL A 129 29.93 4.22 13.96
CA VAL A 129 29.55 4.13 12.55
C VAL A 129 30.76 3.55 11.80
N PRO A 130 30.60 2.42 11.08
CA PRO A 130 31.69 1.87 10.29
C PRO A 130 32.23 2.91 9.27
N PRO A 131 33.54 3.16 9.23
CA PRO A 131 34.11 4.18 8.36
C PRO A 131 33.92 3.83 6.88
N ALA A 132 33.91 4.84 6.02
CA ALA A 132 34.03 4.64 4.58
C ALA A 132 35.48 4.31 4.20
N PRO A 133 35.72 3.59 3.09
CA PRO A 133 37.06 3.39 2.56
C PRO A 133 37.80 4.72 2.38
N GLU A 134 39.08 4.72 2.74
CA GLU A 134 39.98 5.83 2.40
C GLU A 134 40.53 5.60 0.99
N GLY A 135 40.65 6.66 0.20
CA GLY A 135 41.25 6.57 -1.13
C GLY A 135 40.27 6.75 -2.27
N GLU A 136 40.72 6.33 -3.45
CA GLU A 136 39.85 6.14 -4.60
C GLU A 136 39.04 4.87 -4.39
N THR A 137 37.75 4.92 -4.69
CA THR A 137 36.80 3.81 -4.50
C THR A 137 35.86 3.77 -5.69
N THR A 138 35.51 2.58 -6.14
CA THR A 138 34.43 2.35 -7.10
C THR A 138 33.19 1.92 -6.33
N VAL A 139 32.09 2.64 -6.53
CA VAL A 139 30.81 2.38 -5.85
C VAL A 139 29.79 1.97 -6.91
N ILE A 140 29.08 0.88 -6.63
CA ILE A 140 27.84 0.53 -7.33
C ILE A 140 26.69 0.83 -6.37
N GLY A 141 25.73 1.63 -6.82
CA GLY A 141 24.56 1.99 -6.03
C GLY A 141 23.31 2.10 -6.88
N ARG A 142 22.15 1.86 -6.29
CA ARG A 142 20.85 2.01 -6.95
C ARG A 142 20.34 3.42 -6.75
N MET A 143 19.92 4.07 -7.83
CA MET A 143 19.40 5.43 -7.76
C MET A 143 18.09 5.49 -6.98
N ARG A 144 17.95 6.50 -6.14
CA ARG A 144 16.73 6.79 -5.38
C ARG A 144 16.48 8.30 -5.36
N PRO A 145 15.23 8.75 -5.50
CA PRO A 145 14.90 10.17 -5.41
C PRO A 145 15.14 10.69 -3.99
N GLY A 146 15.50 11.97 -3.87
CA GLY A 146 15.54 12.65 -2.57
C GLY A 146 14.19 12.66 -1.87
N GLU A 147 14.20 12.73 -0.54
CA GLU A 147 13.00 12.79 0.30
C GLU A 147 12.62 14.24 0.65
N PRO A 148 11.33 14.61 0.67
CA PRO A 148 10.91 15.92 1.14
C PRO A 148 11.14 16.07 2.66
N LEU A 149 11.25 17.31 3.12
CA LEU A 149 11.26 17.58 4.56
C LEU A 149 9.94 17.17 5.22
N PRO A 150 9.98 16.72 6.49
CA PRO A 150 8.77 16.32 7.20
C PRO A 150 7.84 17.52 7.42
N LYS A 151 6.54 17.34 7.15
CA LYS A 151 5.50 18.37 7.37
C LYS A 151 5.41 18.87 8.82
N SER A 152 5.98 18.13 9.77
CA SER A 152 6.03 18.52 11.19
C SER A 152 6.99 19.69 11.47
N GLY A 153 7.88 20.04 10.53
CA GLY A 153 8.91 21.06 10.72
C GLY A 153 9.99 20.65 11.74
N ARG A 154 10.04 19.37 12.12
CA ARG A 154 11.02 18.87 13.07
C ARG A 154 12.42 18.94 12.47
N SER A 155 13.31 19.69 13.11
CA SER A 155 14.73 19.74 12.78
C SER A 155 15.48 18.53 13.34
N ALA A 156 16.72 18.36 12.87
CA ALA A 156 17.67 17.40 13.41
C ALA A 156 18.87 18.14 14.02
N PRO A 157 19.59 17.52 14.98
CA PRO A 157 20.86 18.06 15.47
C PRO A 157 21.91 18.18 14.36
N ASP A 158 22.97 18.95 14.61
CA ASP A 158 24.10 19.08 13.68
C ASP A 158 24.69 17.69 13.34
N GLY A 159 25.01 17.49 12.06
CA GLY A 159 25.47 16.20 11.53
C GLY A 159 24.36 15.15 11.34
N GLN A 160 23.09 15.51 11.59
CA GLN A 160 21.94 14.63 11.38
C GLN A 160 20.89 15.27 10.48
N LEU A 161 20.09 14.43 9.83
CA LEU A 161 18.97 14.83 8.99
C LEU A 161 17.67 14.12 9.39
N PRO A 162 16.51 14.78 9.28
CA PRO A 162 15.22 14.14 9.55
C PRO A 162 14.77 13.19 8.43
N THR A 163 15.22 13.44 7.19
CA THR A 163 14.94 12.67 5.96
C THR A 163 16.15 12.79 5.02
N ILE A 164 16.21 12.01 3.95
CA ILE A 164 17.25 12.14 2.91
C ILE A 164 16.94 13.35 2.01
N HIS A 165 16.96 14.55 2.59
CA HIS A 165 16.68 15.80 1.88
C HIS A 165 17.96 16.33 1.23
N LEU A 166 18.15 16.03 -0.05
CA LEU A 166 19.40 16.30 -0.78
C LEU A 166 19.82 17.78 -0.82
N PRO A 167 18.91 18.76 -0.93
CA PRO A 167 19.31 20.16 -0.83
C PRO A 167 19.97 20.50 0.52
N SER A 168 19.54 19.87 1.62
CA SER A 168 20.19 20.05 2.93
C SER A 168 21.53 19.33 3.03
N VAL A 169 21.73 18.25 2.27
CA VAL A 169 23.06 17.61 2.15
C VAL A 169 24.00 18.53 1.37
N ALA A 170 23.52 19.15 0.29
CA ALA A 170 24.30 20.07 -0.54
C ALA A 170 24.79 21.31 0.23
N GLU A 171 24.04 21.78 1.23
CA GLU A 171 24.48 22.87 2.13
C GLU A 171 25.75 22.50 2.93
N VAL A 172 25.97 21.22 3.20
CA VAL A 172 27.15 20.70 3.90
C VAL A 172 28.23 20.26 2.92
N ALA A 173 27.84 19.60 1.83
CA ALA A 173 28.77 18.94 0.92
C ALA A 173 29.31 19.84 -0.20
N GLY A 174 28.55 20.88 -0.58
CA GLY A 174 28.94 21.86 -1.58
C GLY A 174 27.94 21.98 -2.74
N GLU A 175 28.06 23.08 -3.48
CA GLU A 175 27.13 23.46 -4.56
C GLU A 175 27.13 22.50 -5.77
N THR A 176 28.16 21.66 -5.91
CA THR A 176 28.27 20.65 -6.97
C THR A 176 27.59 19.31 -6.61
N THR A 177 26.87 19.28 -5.48
CA THR A 177 26.11 18.11 -5.03
C THR A 177 24.87 17.90 -5.88
N GLU A 178 24.71 16.69 -6.41
CA GLU A 178 23.51 16.25 -7.10
C GLU A 178 22.32 16.22 -6.12
N THR A 179 21.19 16.81 -6.53
CA THR A 179 20.02 16.99 -5.65
C THR A 179 18.75 16.31 -6.15
N SER A 180 18.80 15.69 -7.33
CA SER A 180 17.69 14.91 -7.89
C SER A 180 17.66 13.47 -7.37
N PHE A 181 18.83 12.84 -7.16
CA PHE A 181 18.94 11.48 -6.64
C PHE A 181 20.12 11.28 -5.68
N TYR A 182 20.05 10.20 -4.91
CA TYR A 182 21.17 9.62 -4.17
C TYR A 182 21.32 8.15 -4.55
N LEU A 183 22.43 7.54 -4.12
CA LEU A 183 22.71 6.14 -4.36
C LEU A 183 22.54 5.30 -3.11
N LEU A 184 21.65 4.33 -3.16
CA LEU A 184 21.60 3.25 -2.21
C LEU A 184 22.70 2.25 -2.53
N MET A 185 23.75 2.19 -1.71
CA MET A 185 24.94 1.40 -1.98
C MET A 185 24.62 -0.11 -2.10
N VAL A 186 25.14 -0.71 -3.16
CA VAL A 186 25.15 -2.16 -3.38
C VAL A 186 26.53 -2.74 -3.04
N SER A 187 27.58 -2.11 -3.57
CA SER A 187 28.96 -2.49 -3.31
C SER A 187 29.90 -1.30 -3.39
N GLU A 188 31.06 -1.43 -2.74
CA GLU A 188 32.17 -0.49 -2.76
C GLU A 188 33.49 -1.27 -2.85
N ASP A 189 34.42 -0.82 -3.68
CA ASP A 189 35.74 -1.43 -3.88
C ASP A 189 36.82 -0.35 -3.86
N PRO A 190 37.82 -0.39 -2.95
CA PRO A 190 38.08 -1.44 -1.96
C PRO A 190 37.02 -1.52 -0.87
N ALA A 191 36.56 -2.74 -0.57
CA ALA A 191 35.61 -2.98 0.51
C ALA A 191 36.29 -2.78 1.89
N PRO A 192 35.66 -2.03 2.82
CA PRO A 192 36.21 -1.84 4.16
C PRO A 192 36.04 -3.10 5.02
N ALA A 193 36.81 -3.21 6.10
CA ALA A 193 36.74 -4.35 7.00
C ALA A 193 35.37 -4.52 7.68
N THR A 194 34.68 -3.40 7.92
CA THR A 194 33.31 -3.36 8.43
C THR A 194 32.51 -2.32 7.65
N ARG A 195 31.23 -2.59 7.45
CA ARG A 195 30.29 -1.69 6.77
C ARG A 195 28.96 -1.61 7.53
N PRO A 196 28.17 -0.55 7.34
CA PRO A 196 26.80 -0.50 7.85
C PRO A 196 25.96 -1.68 7.34
N SER A 197 24.85 -1.96 8.02
CA SER A 197 23.95 -3.03 7.60
C SER A 197 23.20 -2.64 6.33
N GLU A 198 22.99 -3.59 5.43
CA GLU A 198 22.25 -3.35 4.19
C GLU A 198 20.78 -3.02 4.50
N LEU A 199 20.19 -2.15 3.68
CA LEU A 199 18.77 -1.87 3.70
C LEU A 199 18.01 -3.01 3.04
N ALA A 200 16.81 -3.31 3.54
CA ALA A 200 15.97 -4.35 2.97
C ALA A 200 15.57 -4.01 1.53
N SER A 201 15.56 -5.02 0.67
CA SER A 201 15.02 -4.90 -0.68
C SER A 201 13.55 -4.45 -0.63
N PRO A 202 13.08 -3.71 -1.66
CA PRO A 202 11.67 -3.40 -1.79
C PRO A 202 10.84 -4.69 -1.82
N THR A 203 9.61 -4.61 -1.29
CA THR A 203 8.71 -5.77 -1.30
C THR A 203 8.17 -6.04 -2.70
N ASP A 204 8.17 -7.31 -3.10
CA ASP A 204 7.59 -7.80 -4.36
C ASP A 204 6.08 -8.11 -4.25
N ASP A 205 5.47 -7.88 -3.08
CA ASP A 205 4.06 -8.20 -2.84
C ASP A 205 3.14 -7.17 -3.53
N PRO A 206 2.29 -7.57 -4.50
CA PRO A 206 1.30 -6.69 -5.11
C PRO A 206 0.19 -6.26 -4.14
N GLY A 207 0.06 -6.94 -3.00
CA GLY A 207 -0.98 -6.69 -2.02
C GLY A 207 -2.37 -7.12 -2.50
N PRO A 208 -3.40 -6.94 -1.66
CA PRO A 208 -4.74 -7.49 -1.90
C PRO A 208 -5.66 -6.58 -2.74
N HIS A 209 -5.15 -5.52 -3.37
CA HIS A 209 -5.97 -4.48 -4.01
C HIS A 209 -6.95 -5.03 -5.05
N LEU A 210 -6.48 -5.91 -5.95
CA LEU A 210 -7.34 -6.59 -6.93
C LEU A 210 -8.48 -7.39 -6.28
N SER A 211 -8.17 -8.16 -5.24
CA SER A 211 -9.14 -9.00 -4.55
C SER A 211 -10.24 -8.15 -3.88
N TYR A 212 -9.86 -7.01 -3.31
CA TYR A 212 -10.82 -6.07 -2.73
C TYR A 212 -11.66 -5.35 -3.78
N ALA A 213 -11.10 -5.02 -4.94
CA ALA A 213 -11.88 -4.44 -6.05
C ALA A 213 -13.01 -5.40 -6.46
N ILE A 214 -12.68 -6.67 -6.67
CA ILE A 214 -13.65 -7.73 -7.00
C ILE A 214 -14.68 -7.89 -5.86
N GLN A 215 -14.24 -7.86 -4.61
CA GLN A 215 -15.13 -7.95 -3.46
C GLN A 215 -16.20 -6.84 -3.46
N TRP A 216 -15.84 -5.59 -3.78
CA TRP A 216 -16.81 -4.50 -3.88
C TRP A 216 -17.84 -4.72 -5.00
N ILE A 217 -17.41 -5.28 -6.14
CA ILE A 217 -18.33 -5.65 -7.22
C ILE A 217 -19.29 -6.75 -6.75
N LEU A 218 -18.79 -7.77 -6.05
CA LEU A 218 -19.63 -8.85 -5.52
C LEU A 218 -20.63 -8.32 -4.49
N PHE A 219 -20.26 -7.36 -3.65
CA PHE A 219 -21.20 -6.71 -2.72
C PHE A 219 -22.31 -5.95 -3.45
N ALA A 220 -21.98 -5.23 -4.52
CA ALA A 220 -22.99 -4.57 -5.35
C ALA A 220 -24.00 -5.59 -5.93
N ILE A 221 -23.50 -6.69 -6.51
CA ILE A 221 -24.33 -7.77 -7.08
C ILE A 221 -25.20 -8.40 -5.99
N MET A 222 -24.62 -8.76 -4.85
CA MET A 222 -25.31 -9.38 -3.73
C MET A 222 -26.42 -8.48 -3.17
N GLY A 223 -26.21 -7.16 -3.13
CA GLY A 223 -27.24 -6.20 -2.74
C GLY A 223 -28.48 -6.26 -3.63
N PHE A 224 -28.30 -6.35 -4.95
CA PHE A 224 -29.43 -6.52 -5.88
C PHE A 224 -30.09 -7.90 -5.77
N VAL A 225 -29.30 -8.96 -5.64
CA VAL A 225 -29.81 -10.32 -5.44
C VAL A 225 -30.66 -10.39 -4.16
N PHE A 226 -30.21 -9.75 -3.08
CA PHE A 226 -30.94 -9.69 -1.81
C PHE A 226 -32.29 -8.99 -1.95
N ILE A 227 -32.33 -7.82 -2.61
CA ILE A 227 -33.61 -7.13 -2.87
C ILE A 227 -34.52 -7.97 -3.77
N GLY A 228 -33.98 -8.58 -4.84
CA GLY A 228 -34.75 -9.45 -5.72
C GLY A 228 -35.33 -10.66 -4.99
N TYR A 229 -34.56 -11.27 -4.08
CA TYR A 229 -35.00 -12.34 -3.21
C TYR A 229 -36.13 -11.87 -2.28
N MET A 230 -35.97 -10.74 -1.61
CA MET A 230 -36.99 -10.15 -0.73
C MET A 230 -38.30 -9.83 -1.48
N ILE A 231 -38.22 -9.36 -2.73
CA ILE A 231 -39.40 -9.13 -3.58
C ILE A 231 -40.09 -10.47 -3.88
N ARG A 232 -39.32 -11.48 -4.27
CA ARG A 232 -39.83 -12.81 -4.64
C ARG A 232 -40.51 -13.50 -3.45
N THR A 233 -39.91 -13.43 -2.26
CA THR A 233 -40.49 -14.02 -1.04
C THR A 233 -41.77 -13.31 -0.64
N GLU A 234 -41.84 -11.96 -0.71
CA GLU A 234 -43.08 -11.23 -0.43
C GLU A 234 -44.19 -11.57 -1.44
N ILE A 235 -43.86 -11.75 -2.73
CA ILE A 235 -44.83 -12.17 -3.75
C ILE A 235 -45.34 -13.59 -3.50
N LYS A 236 -44.45 -14.52 -3.14
CA LYS A 236 -44.82 -15.92 -2.87
C LYS A 236 -45.74 -16.04 -1.65
N ALA A 237 -45.37 -15.43 -0.53
CA ALA A 237 -46.18 -15.45 0.69
C ALA A 237 -47.59 -14.90 0.45
N ARG A 238 -47.72 -13.86 -0.39
CA ARG A 238 -49.03 -13.30 -0.77
C ARG A 238 -49.88 -14.22 -1.62
N ARG A 239 -49.25 -14.99 -2.50
CA ARG A 239 -49.96 -15.97 -3.33
C ARG A 239 -50.50 -17.09 -2.45
N GLU A 240 -49.68 -17.57 -1.52
CA GLU A 240 -50.10 -18.56 -0.51
C GLU A 240 -51.24 -18.01 0.37
N ASP A 241 -51.14 -16.76 0.86
CA ASP A 241 -52.23 -16.11 1.62
C ASP A 241 -53.54 -15.95 0.81
N ALA A 242 -53.45 -15.78 -0.51
CA ALA A 242 -54.62 -15.63 -1.38
C ALA A 242 -55.26 -16.98 -1.72
N GLU A 243 -54.44 -18.00 -1.97
CA GLU A 243 -54.90 -19.39 -2.16
C GLU A 243 -55.60 -19.90 -0.89
N ASP A 244 -55.03 -19.65 0.30
CA ASP A 244 -55.66 -19.99 1.60
C ASP A 244 -57.01 -19.27 1.82
N ALA A 245 -57.13 -18.03 1.35
CA ALA A 245 -58.37 -17.24 1.51
C ALA A 245 -59.49 -17.70 0.56
N ASP A 246 -59.15 -18.09 -0.68
CA ASP A 246 -60.10 -18.65 -1.64
C ASP A 246 -60.58 -20.05 -1.17
N ASP A 247 -59.69 -20.88 -0.61
CA ASP A 247 -60.03 -22.20 -0.03
C ASP A 247 -61.00 -22.08 1.16
N ASP A 248 -60.86 -21.04 2.00
CA ASP A 248 -61.78 -20.75 3.11
C ASP A 248 -63.16 -20.25 2.62
N GLU A 249 -63.24 -19.63 1.44
CA GLU A 249 -64.47 -19.08 0.86
C GLU A 249 -65.29 -20.11 0.06
N GLU A 250 -64.64 -21.15 -0.51
CA GLU A 250 -65.30 -22.29 -1.17
C GLU A 250 -65.89 -23.34 -0.19
N LEU A 251 -65.55 -23.28 1.10
CA LEU A 251 -66.16 -24.13 2.11
C LEU A 251 -67.62 -23.69 2.39
N PRO A 252 -68.63 -24.57 2.25
CA PRO A 252 -70.02 -24.18 2.47
C PRO A 252 -70.22 -23.64 3.90
N ALA A 253 -70.94 -22.53 4.01
CA ALA A 253 -71.17 -21.68 5.20
C ALA A 253 -71.69 -22.39 6.48
N ALA A 254 -71.79 -23.72 6.50
CA ALA A 254 -72.23 -24.52 7.63
C ALA A 254 -71.15 -24.76 8.71
N LYS A 255 -69.89 -24.35 8.52
CA LYS A 255 -68.81 -24.55 9.51
C LYS A 255 -68.26 -23.28 10.18
N MET A 256 -68.89 -22.12 9.98
CA MET A 256 -68.41 -20.84 10.52
C MET A 256 -68.70 -20.62 12.03
N ARG A 257 -68.72 -21.69 12.84
CA ARG A 257 -68.93 -21.62 14.30
C ARG A 257 -68.01 -22.50 15.16
N ALA A 258 -67.01 -23.17 14.59
CA ALA A 258 -65.96 -23.81 15.40
C ALA A 258 -64.72 -22.89 15.43
N GLY A 259 -64.29 -22.54 16.63
CA GLY A 259 -63.28 -21.50 16.88
C GLY A 259 -61.98 -21.68 16.10
N ARG A 260 -61.41 -20.54 15.71
CA ARG A 260 -60.07 -20.43 15.10
C ARG A 260 -59.02 -21.01 16.05
N ALA A 261 -58.52 -22.21 15.75
CA ALA A 261 -57.33 -22.74 16.40
C ALA A 261 -56.09 -21.98 15.88
N PRO A 262 -55.07 -21.73 16.72
CA PRO A 262 -53.85 -21.10 16.27
C PRO A 262 -53.16 -21.98 15.22
N ARG A 263 -52.67 -21.36 14.13
CA ARG A 263 -51.89 -22.03 13.07
C ARG A 263 -50.69 -22.74 13.73
N LYS A 264 -50.59 -24.05 13.52
CA LYS A 264 -49.45 -24.87 13.96
C LYS A 264 -48.30 -24.60 12.99
N ASP A 265 -47.18 -24.08 13.50
CA ASP A 265 -45.95 -23.85 12.74
C ASP A 265 -45.39 -25.21 12.29
N ARG A 266 -45.39 -25.49 10.99
CA ARG A 266 -44.87 -26.76 10.45
C ARG A 266 -43.34 -26.86 10.57
N ASP A 267 -42.66 -25.72 10.63
CA ASP A 267 -41.21 -25.64 10.75
C ASP A 267 -40.73 -26.12 12.13
N ALA A 268 -41.55 -25.96 13.19
CA ALA A 268 -41.24 -26.43 14.54
C ALA A 268 -41.36 -27.96 14.68
N ASP A 269 -42.30 -28.59 13.96
CA ASP A 269 -42.46 -30.05 13.98
C ASP A 269 -41.32 -30.77 13.23
N GLU A 270 -40.69 -30.12 12.24
CA GLU A 270 -39.54 -30.66 11.51
C GLU A 270 -38.21 -30.52 12.30
N GLU A 271 -38.05 -29.47 13.12
CA GLU A 271 -36.91 -29.33 14.05
C GLU A 271 -36.97 -30.36 15.20
N ASP A 272 -38.15 -30.59 15.80
CA ASP A 272 -38.31 -31.58 16.88
C ASP A 272 -38.07 -33.02 16.37
N ALA A 273 -38.45 -33.33 15.13
CA ALA A 273 -38.22 -34.65 14.52
C ALA A 273 -36.74 -34.94 14.21
N LEU A 274 -35.90 -33.91 14.08
CA LEU A 274 -34.45 -34.04 13.87
C LEU A 274 -33.66 -34.13 15.18
N LEU A 275 -34.22 -33.62 16.29
CA LEU A 275 -33.61 -33.67 17.62
C LEU A 275 -33.86 -35.01 18.34
N ASP A 276 -34.92 -35.73 17.99
CA ASP A 276 -35.29 -37.04 18.54
C ASP A 276 -34.79 -38.25 17.72
N ALA A 277 -33.97 -38.03 16.67
CA ALA A 277 -33.40 -39.07 15.80
C ALA A 277 -31.93 -39.42 16.12
#